data_AF-L9M5T5-F1
#
_entry.id   AF-L9M5T5-F1
#
_cell.length_a   1.000
_cell.length_b   1.000
_cell.length_c   1.000
_cell.angle_alpha   90.00
_cell.angle_beta   90.00
_cell.angle_gamma   90.00
#
_symmetry.space_group_name_H-M   'P 1'
#
loop_
_entity.id
_entity.type
_entity.pdbx_description
1 polymer ?
#
loop_
_entity_poly.entity_id
_entity_poly.type
_entity_poly.pdbx_seq_one_letter_code
_entity_poly.pdbx_strand_id
1 'polypeptide(L)'
;MVIAQYSADFSSEQMKDSFLDLIPRFEAGWCNTENNDNKIYFDGYIQALWMVSLAILLDVAVGDFQRIVNTLEGKNSQDMILDVLISTQLPRQKSEQLLYPQKFEFIKKLIDTQNIEGFKDYLDRKWYPSIKQTYWFDLDKNKNDVFFGYWRFESAAIVKLLKLDDTILKRQRYYPFDLIHQH
;
A
#
# COMPACT_ATOMS: atom_id res chain seq x y z
N MET A 1 -13.21 4.49 -7.95
CA MET A 1 -11.79 4.21 -7.64
C MET A 1 -11.76 3.17 -6.54
N VAL A 2 -10.98 2.09 -6.68
CA VAL A 2 -10.99 0.93 -5.74
C VAL A 2 -10.84 1.35 -4.28
N ILE A 3 -10.02 2.37 -4.01
CA ILE A 3 -9.78 2.89 -2.65
C ILE A 3 -11.04 3.50 -2.03
N ALA A 4 -11.89 4.16 -2.84
CA ALA A 4 -13.14 4.74 -2.36
C ALA A 4 -14.22 3.67 -2.13
N GLN A 5 -14.10 2.49 -2.75
CA GLN A 5 -15.01 1.37 -2.51
C GLN A 5 -14.80 0.78 -1.12
N TYR A 6 -13.55 0.71 -0.64
CA TYR A 6 -13.28 0.29 0.73
C TYR A 6 -13.95 1.23 1.75
N SER A 7 -13.82 2.55 1.57
CA SER A 7 -14.51 3.54 2.41
C SER A 7 -16.04 3.52 2.27
N ALA A 8 -16.58 2.85 1.25
CA ALA A 8 -18.01 2.71 0.98
C ALA A 8 -18.54 1.33 1.39
N ASP A 9 -17.79 0.58 2.20
CA ASP A 9 -18.15 -0.75 2.71
C ASP A 9 -18.45 -1.80 1.62
N PHE A 10 -17.80 -1.67 0.45
CA PHE A 10 -17.90 -2.69 -0.59
C PHE A 10 -17.25 -4.01 -0.12
N SER A 11 -17.83 -5.12 -0.56
CA SER A 11 -17.22 -6.43 -0.32
C SER A 11 -15.89 -6.58 -1.06
N SER A 12 -15.07 -7.49 -0.56
CA SER A 12 -13.79 -7.81 -1.17
C SER A 12 -13.87 -8.30 -2.61
N GLU A 13 -14.90 -9.08 -2.92
CA GLU A 13 -15.17 -9.59 -4.27
C GLU A 13 -15.46 -8.43 -5.23
N GLN A 14 -16.34 -7.50 -4.84
CA GLN A 14 -16.65 -6.32 -5.66
C GLN A 14 -15.42 -5.40 -5.85
N MET A 15 -14.62 -5.26 -4.80
CA MET A 15 -13.36 -4.53 -4.86
C MET A 15 -12.35 -5.22 -5.78
N LYS A 16 -12.28 -6.56 -5.75
CA LYS A 16 -11.41 -7.37 -6.60
C LYS A 16 -11.78 -7.21 -8.07
N ASP A 17 -13.05 -7.33 -8.43
CA ASP A 17 -13.49 -7.12 -9.82
C ASP A 17 -13.11 -5.73 -10.32
N SER A 18 -13.37 -4.71 -9.51
CA SER A 18 -13.01 -3.33 -9.81
C SER A 18 -11.50 -3.10 -9.90
N PHE A 19 -10.72 -3.87 -9.13
CA PHE A 19 -9.26 -3.84 -9.15
C PHE A 19 -8.69 -4.53 -10.40
N LEU A 20 -9.27 -5.64 -10.83
CA LEU A 20 -8.88 -6.30 -12.08
C LEU A 20 -9.10 -5.39 -13.29
N ASP A 21 -10.22 -4.65 -13.32
CA ASP A 21 -10.50 -3.63 -14.35
C ASP A 21 -9.55 -2.42 -14.31
N LEU A 22 -8.89 -2.20 -13.17
CA LEU A 22 -7.92 -1.12 -13.00
C LEU A 22 -6.55 -1.47 -13.59
N ILE A 23 -6.15 -2.75 -13.60
CA ILE A 23 -4.81 -3.18 -14.04
C ILE A 23 -4.46 -2.68 -15.45
N PRO A 24 -5.31 -2.85 -16.49
CA PRO A 24 -5.00 -2.35 -17.83
C PRO A 24 -4.84 -0.83 -17.90
N ARG A 25 -5.59 -0.09 -17.08
CA ARG A 25 -5.50 1.37 -17.01
C ARG A 25 -4.21 1.81 -16.32
N PHE A 26 -3.82 1.07 -15.28
CA PHE A 26 -2.54 1.25 -14.61
C PHE A 26 -1.38 1.00 -15.59
N GLU A 27 -1.40 -0.12 -16.32
CA GLU A 27 -0.41 -0.43 -17.37
C GLU A 27 -0.28 0.69 -18.41
N ALA A 28 -1.41 1.22 -18.90
CA ALA A 28 -1.41 2.26 -19.93
C ALA A 28 -1.03 3.66 -19.40
N GLY A 29 -1.33 3.94 -18.13
CA GLY A 29 -1.14 5.26 -17.52
C GLY A 29 0.14 5.39 -16.68
N TRP A 30 0.86 4.29 -16.46
CA TRP A 30 2.09 4.30 -15.67
C TRP A 30 3.25 4.92 -16.46
N CYS A 31 3.38 6.24 -16.33
CA CYS A 31 4.52 6.99 -16.86
C CYS A 31 5.53 7.24 -15.75
N ASN A 32 6.57 6.41 -15.66
CA ASN A 32 7.57 6.52 -14.60
C ASN A 32 8.85 7.29 -15.00
N THR A 33 8.81 8.05 -16.09
CA THR A 33 9.98 8.80 -16.59
C THR A 33 9.55 10.02 -17.41
N GLU A 34 9.21 11.13 -16.77
CA GLU A 34 9.09 12.41 -17.50
C GLU A 34 10.36 13.26 -17.46
N ASN A 35 11.41 12.89 -16.72
CA ASN A 35 12.70 13.59 -16.78
C ASN A 35 13.88 12.64 -16.55
N ASN A 36 15.04 12.98 -17.13
CA ASN A 36 16.31 12.23 -17.17
C ASN A 36 16.91 11.80 -15.80
N ASP A 37 16.22 12.03 -14.69
CA ASP A 37 16.74 11.82 -13.33
C ASP A 37 16.38 10.45 -12.71
N ASN A 38 15.75 9.53 -13.46
CA ASN A 38 15.49 8.13 -13.04
C ASN A 38 14.90 7.98 -11.62
N LYS A 39 14.06 8.92 -11.17
CA LYS A 39 13.51 8.93 -9.81
C LYS A 39 11.99 8.80 -9.85
N ILE A 40 11.47 7.78 -9.16
CA ILE A 40 10.04 7.65 -8.90
C ILE A 40 9.63 8.78 -7.93
N TYR A 41 8.64 9.59 -8.31
CA TYR A 41 8.08 10.62 -7.44
C TYR A 41 7.25 9.98 -6.32
N PHE A 42 7.03 10.72 -5.22
CA PHE A 42 6.41 10.18 -4.03
C PHE A 42 5.00 9.63 -4.32
N ASP A 43 4.20 10.34 -5.13
CA ASP A 43 2.85 9.90 -5.46
C ASP A 43 2.85 8.62 -6.32
N GLY A 44 3.78 8.51 -7.26
CA GLY A 44 4.00 7.27 -8.02
C GLY A 44 4.42 6.11 -7.11
N TYR A 45 5.30 6.36 -6.14
CA TYR A 45 5.69 5.35 -5.17
C TYR A 45 4.52 4.88 -4.30
N ILE A 46 3.64 5.79 -3.85
CA ILE A 46 2.41 5.44 -3.13
C ILE A 46 1.49 4.58 -4.01
N GLN A 47 1.33 4.96 -5.27
CA GLN A 47 0.51 4.20 -6.21
C GLN A 47 1.07 2.78 -6.43
N ALA A 48 2.39 2.63 -6.57
CA ALA A 48 3.04 1.33 -6.67
C ALA A 48 2.79 0.47 -5.42
N LEU A 49 2.98 1.04 -4.22
CA LEU A 49 2.69 0.35 -2.97
C LEU A 49 1.23 -0.10 -2.90
N TRP A 50 0.29 0.76 -3.27
CA TRP A 50 -1.14 0.41 -3.26
C TRP A 50 -1.48 -0.69 -4.24
N MET A 51 -0.97 -0.65 -5.47
CA MET A 51 -1.24 -1.69 -6.47
C MET A 51 -0.74 -3.06 -5.99
N VAL A 52 0.48 -3.14 -5.48
CA VAL A 52 1.03 -4.41 -4.98
C VAL A 52 0.27 -4.89 -3.73
N SER A 53 0.00 -3.98 -2.79
CA SER A 53 -0.66 -4.32 -1.53
C SER A 53 -2.10 -4.77 -1.71
N LEU A 54 -2.88 -4.07 -2.55
CA LEU A 54 -4.25 -4.44 -2.86
C LEU A 54 -4.32 -5.77 -3.58
N ALA A 55 -3.39 -6.06 -4.50
CA ALA A 55 -3.35 -7.35 -5.17
C ALA A 55 -3.12 -8.53 -4.19
N ILE A 56 -2.32 -8.32 -3.13
CA ILE A 56 -2.12 -9.30 -2.04
C ILE A 56 -3.35 -9.40 -1.14
N LEU A 57 -3.95 -8.27 -0.77
CA LEU A 57 -5.10 -8.24 0.14
C LEU A 57 -6.36 -8.84 -0.50
N LEU A 58 -6.57 -8.61 -1.80
CA LEU A 58 -7.71 -9.11 -2.59
C LEU A 58 -7.48 -10.50 -3.18
N ASP A 59 -6.36 -11.16 -2.81
CA ASP A 59 -5.98 -12.50 -3.28
C ASP A 59 -6.08 -12.64 -4.81
N VAL A 60 -5.51 -11.66 -5.53
CA VAL A 60 -5.48 -11.61 -7.00
C VAL A 60 -4.61 -12.75 -7.54
N ALA A 61 -4.98 -13.28 -8.71
CA ALA A 61 -4.23 -14.35 -9.35
C ALA A 61 -2.79 -13.93 -9.69
N VAL A 62 -1.84 -14.85 -9.55
CA VAL A 62 -0.40 -14.59 -9.78
C VAL A 62 -0.13 -14.01 -11.17
N GLY A 63 -0.91 -14.38 -12.20
CA GLY A 63 -0.79 -13.82 -13.54
C GLY A 63 -1.04 -12.31 -13.60
N ASP A 64 -2.10 -11.84 -12.93
CA ASP A 64 -2.42 -10.41 -12.85
C ASP A 64 -1.47 -9.68 -11.87
N PHE A 65 -1.03 -10.35 -10.81
CA PHE A 65 0.02 -9.82 -9.94
C PHE A 65 1.33 -9.57 -10.71
N GLN A 66 1.74 -10.52 -11.55
CA GLN A 66 2.92 -10.39 -12.40
C GLN A 66 2.82 -9.23 -13.38
N ARG A 67 1.62 -8.97 -13.93
CA ARG A 67 1.38 -7.82 -14.80
C ARG A 67 1.62 -6.49 -14.09
N ILE A 68 1.13 -6.37 -12.86
CA ILE A 68 1.39 -5.19 -12.01
C ILE A 68 2.89 -5.02 -11.79
N VAL A 69 3.58 -6.10 -11.39
CA VAL A 69 5.03 -6.04 -11.13
C VAL A 69 5.81 -5.67 -12.38
N ASN A 70 5.50 -6.26 -13.53
CA ASN A 70 6.14 -5.94 -14.81
C ASN A 70 5.97 -4.46 -15.19
N THR A 71 4.82 -3.86 -14.87
CA THR A 71 4.55 -2.43 -15.10
C THR A 71 5.46 -1.56 -14.22
N LEU A 72 5.75 -2.01 -13.00
CA LEU A 72 6.60 -1.32 -12.05
C LEU A 72 8.11 -1.50 -12.33
N GLU A 73 8.50 -2.48 -13.15
CA GLU A 73 9.90 -2.74 -13.47
C GLU A 73 10.55 -1.61 -14.28
N GLY A 74 11.75 -1.21 -13.88
CA GLY A 74 12.51 -0.11 -14.48
C GLY A 74 13.83 0.17 -13.73
N LYS A 75 14.62 1.16 -14.20
CA LYS A 75 15.80 1.62 -13.44
C LYS A 75 15.31 2.33 -12.17
N ASN A 76 15.88 1.97 -11.01
CA ASN A 76 15.50 2.40 -9.65
C ASN A 76 14.35 1.63 -8.96
N SER A 77 14.18 0.35 -9.27
CA SER A 77 13.20 -0.58 -8.65
C SER A 77 13.63 -1.17 -7.29
N GLN A 78 14.74 -0.73 -6.70
CA GLN A 78 15.25 -1.26 -5.44
C GLN A 78 14.60 -0.55 -4.24
N ASP A 79 13.54 -1.15 -3.72
CA ASP A 79 12.87 -0.69 -2.50
C ASP A 79 12.49 -1.88 -1.63
N MET A 80 12.94 -1.88 -0.38
CA MET A 80 12.77 -2.97 0.55
C MET A 80 11.29 -3.37 0.74
N ILE A 81 10.38 -2.39 0.79
CA ILE A 81 8.97 -2.67 1.06
C ILE A 81 8.31 -3.32 -0.15
N LEU A 82 8.53 -2.74 -1.34
CA LEU A 82 8.04 -3.33 -2.58
C LEU A 82 8.65 -4.73 -2.78
N ASP A 83 9.95 -4.90 -2.55
CA ASP A 83 10.61 -6.19 -2.73
C ASP A 83 10.06 -7.25 -1.77
N VAL A 84 9.82 -6.90 -0.51
CA VAL A 84 9.18 -7.78 0.48
C VAL A 84 7.78 -8.18 0.03
N LEU A 85 6.96 -7.23 -0.40
CA LEU A 85 5.60 -7.51 -0.86
C LEU A 85 5.57 -8.33 -2.17
N ILE A 86 6.43 -8.02 -3.13
CA ILE A 86 6.54 -8.77 -4.39
C ILE A 86 7.01 -10.21 -4.13
N SER A 87 7.93 -10.39 -3.17
CA SER A 87 8.47 -11.71 -2.80
C SER A 87 7.42 -12.70 -2.27
N THR A 88 6.21 -12.23 -1.98
CA THR A 88 5.11 -13.08 -1.48
C THR A 88 4.51 -13.98 -2.56
N GLN A 89 4.53 -13.54 -3.82
CA GLN A 89 3.95 -14.28 -4.94
C GLN A 89 4.97 -14.59 -6.04
N LEU A 90 6.06 -13.83 -6.12
CA LEU A 90 7.04 -13.92 -7.19
C LEU A 90 8.48 -13.98 -6.65
N PRO A 91 9.43 -14.64 -7.33
CA PRO A 91 10.83 -14.59 -6.96
C PRO A 91 11.37 -13.15 -7.01
N ARG A 92 11.91 -12.65 -5.90
CA ARG A 92 12.42 -11.28 -5.78
C ARG A 92 13.59 -11.20 -4.82
N GLN A 93 14.67 -10.55 -5.25
CA GLN A 93 15.78 -10.20 -4.35
C GLN A 93 15.36 -8.98 -3.53
N LYS A 94 15.52 -9.07 -2.20
CA LYS A 94 15.16 -8.01 -1.27
C LYS A 94 16.29 -7.00 -1.16
N SER A 95 16.01 -5.75 -1.47
CA SER A 95 16.87 -4.61 -1.13
C SER A 95 16.77 -4.27 0.36
N GLU A 96 17.82 -3.65 0.91
CA GLU A 96 17.78 -3.02 2.23
C GLU A 96 17.43 -1.52 2.15
N GLN A 97 17.39 -0.96 0.93
CA GLN A 97 17.16 0.45 0.67
C GLN A 97 15.67 0.78 0.75
N LEU A 98 15.33 1.86 1.44
CA LEU A 98 14.02 2.51 1.34
C LEU A 98 14.17 3.72 0.42
N LEU A 99 13.26 3.88 -0.55
CA LEU A 99 13.25 5.08 -1.39
C LEU A 99 12.86 6.33 -0.59
N TYR A 100 12.02 6.16 0.42
CA TYR A 100 11.52 7.23 1.29
C TYR A 100 11.69 6.88 2.79
N PRO A 101 12.93 6.78 3.30
CA PRO A 101 13.19 6.28 4.65
C PRO A 101 12.48 7.12 5.72
N GLN A 102 12.51 8.45 5.62
CA GLN A 102 11.84 9.36 6.56
C GLN A 102 10.33 9.12 6.69
N LYS A 103 9.71 8.55 5.65
CA LYS A 103 8.27 8.29 5.61
C LYS A 103 7.93 6.84 5.92
N PHE A 104 8.84 5.88 5.72
CA PHE A 104 8.53 4.45 5.81
C PHE A 104 9.44 3.64 6.75
N GLU A 105 10.32 4.29 7.51
CA GLU A 105 11.18 3.62 8.50
C GLU A 105 10.38 2.80 9.52
N PHE A 106 9.16 3.21 9.86
CA PHE A 106 8.32 2.41 10.77
C PHE A 106 7.86 1.08 10.15
N ILE A 107 7.72 0.97 8.82
CA ILE A 107 7.42 -0.30 8.16
C ILE A 107 8.60 -1.25 8.34
N LYS A 108 9.82 -0.75 8.13
CA LYS A 108 11.03 -1.51 8.42
C LYS A 108 11.04 -1.97 9.87
N LYS A 109 10.76 -1.05 10.81
CA LYS A 109 10.65 -1.40 12.24
C LYS A 109 9.56 -2.45 12.51
N LEU A 110 8.41 -2.39 11.85
CA LEU A 110 7.35 -3.40 11.98
C LEU A 110 7.83 -4.76 11.46
N ILE A 111 8.52 -4.82 10.31
CA ILE A 111 9.08 -6.06 9.77
C ILE A 111 10.13 -6.65 10.73
N ASP A 112 11.03 -5.80 11.24
CA ASP A 112 12.16 -6.23 12.07
C ASP A 112 11.71 -6.67 13.48
N THR A 113 10.75 -5.95 14.07
CA THR A 113 10.36 -6.16 15.48
C THR A 113 9.06 -6.92 15.66
N GLN A 114 8.22 -6.99 14.62
CA GLN A 114 6.88 -7.59 14.67
C GLN A 114 5.99 -7.04 15.79
N ASN A 115 6.32 -5.85 16.30
CA ASN A 115 5.65 -5.25 17.44
C ASN A 115 4.35 -4.54 17.01
N ILE A 116 3.24 -5.29 17.04
CA ILE A 116 1.91 -4.78 16.68
C ILE A 116 1.43 -3.67 17.63
N GLU A 117 1.74 -3.74 18.93
CA GLU A 117 1.40 -2.67 19.89
C GLU A 117 2.12 -1.35 19.55
N GLY A 118 3.42 -1.44 19.27
CA GLY A 118 4.22 -0.30 18.84
C GLY A 118 3.77 0.25 17.50
N PHE A 119 3.29 -0.61 16.59
CA PHE A 119 2.69 -0.19 15.34
C PHE A 119 1.36 0.53 15.55
N LYS A 120 0.51 0.04 16.46
CA LYS A 120 -0.72 0.72 16.84
C LYS A 120 -0.45 2.13 17.41
N ASP A 121 0.50 2.25 18.34
CA ASP A 121 0.90 3.54 18.92
C ASP A 121 1.40 4.52 17.84
N TYR A 122 2.17 4.01 16.88
CA TYR A 122 2.58 4.80 15.72
C TYR A 122 1.37 5.31 14.91
N LEU A 123 0.40 4.45 14.59
CA LEU A 123 -0.80 4.84 13.85
C LEU A 123 -1.65 5.87 14.61
N ASP A 124 -1.79 5.69 15.94
CA ASP A 124 -2.58 6.58 16.79
C ASP A 124 -1.96 7.98 16.92
N ARG A 125 -0.63 8.07 17.04
CA ARG A 125 0.04 9.30 17.48
C ARG A 125 0.93 9.96 16.44
N LYS A 126 1.49 9.19 15.50
CA LYS A 126 2.59 9.65 14.62
C LYS A 126 2.21 9.66 13.16
N TRP A 127 1.35 8.74 12.72
CA TRP A 127 0.97 8.64 11.31
C TRP A 127 0.32 9.92 10.78
N TYR A 128 -0.81 10.35 11.35
CA TYR A 128 -1.54 11.53 10.86
C TYR A 128 -0.73 12.85 10.93
N PRO A 129 0.07 13.12 11.97
CA PRO A 129 0.98 14.26 11.95
C PRO A 129 2.10 14.16 10.89
N SER A 130 2.61 12.96 10.61
CA SER A 130 3.72 12.76 9.66
C SER A 130 3.35 13.06 8.20
N ILE A 131 2.07 12.94 7.86
CA ILE A 131 1.51 13.26 6.55
C ILE A 131 1.01 14.70 6.45
N LYS A 132 1.18 15.53 7.50
CA LYS A 132 0.80 16.96 7.50
C LYS A 132 1.42 17.80 6.39
N GLN A 133 2.57 17.37 5.87
CA GLN A 133 3.33 18.10 4.86
C GLN A 133 3.08 17.59 3.42
N THR A 134 2.20 16.61 3.22
CA THR A 134 1.88 16.12 1.87
C THR A 134 0.85 17.01 1.18
N TYR A 135 0.94 17.19 -0.14
CA TYR A 135 0.04 18.07 -0.91
C TYR A 135 -1.46 17.70 -0.79
N TRP A 136 -1.75 16.45 -0.43
CA TRP A 136 -3.11 15.93 -0.21
C TRP A 136 -3.60 16.03 1.24
N PHE A 137 -2.80 16.61 2.14
CA PHE A 137 -3.23 16.91 3.51
C PHE A 137 -4.30 18.00 3.48
N ASP A 138 -5.45 17.78 4.13
CA ASP A 138 -6.67 18.62 4.14
C ASP A 138 -7.57 18.56 2.88
N LEU A 139 -7.31 17.71 1.88
CA LEU A 139 -8.27 17.49 0.79
C LEU A 139 -9.56 16.79 1.27
N ASP A 140 -9.49 16.07 2.39
CA ASP A 140 -10.61 15.42 3.09
C ASP A 140 -11.55 16.40 3.83
N LYS A 141 -11.14 17.66 4.01
CA LYS A 141 -11.97 18.70 4.66
C LYS A 141 -12.90 19.45 3.70
N ASN A 142 -12.84 19.16 2.40
CA ASN A 142 -13.75 19.75 1.41
C ASN A 142 -15.04 18.93 1.27
N LYS A 143 -15.99 19.18 2.19
CA LYS A 143 -17.46 19.06 2.08
C LYS A 143 -18.14 17.82 1.46
N ASN A 144 -17.42 16.79 1.06
CA ASN A 144 -17.99 15.50 0.67
C ASN A 144 -17.31 14.44 1.54
N ASP A 145 -18.03 13.95 2.55
CA ASP A 145 -17.64 12.92 3.55
C ASP A 145 -17.24 11.56 2.93
N VAL A 146 -16.24 11.56 2.05
CA VAL A 146 -15.62 10.35 1.52
C VAL A 146 -14.18 10.39 2.01
N PHE A 147 -13.89 9.58 3.04
CA PHE A 147 -12.54 9.40 3.55
C PHE A 147 -11.63 8.93 2.40
N PHE A 148 -10.87 9.85 1.84
CA PHE A 148 -10.02 9.64 0.67
C PHE A 148 -8.56 9.57 1.13
N GLY A 149 -7.93 8.41 1.00
CA GLY A 149 -6.46 8.35 0.85
C GLY A 149 -5.57 8.17 2.08
N TYR A 150 -6.10 7.85 3.27
CA TYR A 150 -5.25 7.57 4.44
C TYR A 150 -5.06 6.08 4.77
N TRP A 151 -5.57 5.18 3.92
CA TRP A 151 -5.48 3.74 4.14
C TRP A 151 -4.06 3.23 4.03
N ARG A 152 -3.66 2.41 5.01
CA ARG A 152 -2.33 1.80 5.13
C ARG A 152 -2.33 0.39 4.53
N PHE A 153 -2.66 0.26 3.24
CA PHE A 153 -2.75 -1.04 2.57
C PHE A 153 -1.45 -1.84 2.63
N GLU A 154 -0.31 -1.16 2.51
CA GLU A 154 1.01 -1.77 2.62
C GLU A 154 1.28 -2.33 4.03
N SER A 155 0.80 -1.64 5.07
CA SER A 155 0.90 -2.16 6.44
C SER A 155 0.03 -3.39 6.63
N ALA A 156 -1.21 -3.38 6.10
CA ALA A 156 -2.10 -4.53 6.16
C ALA A 156 -1.52 -5.74 5.41
N ALA A 157 -0.99 -5.53 4.21
CA ALA A 157 -0.35 -6.59 3.43
C ALA A 157 0.88 -7.18 4.16
N ILE A 158 1.69 -6.35 4.83
CA ILE A 158 2.83 -6.82 5.63
C ILE A 158 2.36 -7.59 6.86
N VAL A 159 1.31 -7.15 7.54
CA VAL A 159 0.76 -7.87 8.69
C VAL A 159 0.19 -9.23 8.27
N LYS A 160 -0.55 -9.29 7.15
CA LYS A 160 -1.04 -10.54 6.53
C LYS A 160 0.13 -11.47 6.19
N LEU A 161 1.19 -10.94 5.57
CA LEU A 161 2.41 -11.67 5.22
C LEU A 161 3.11 -12.28 6.45
N LEU A 162 3.30 -11.47 7.48
CA LEU A 162 3.99 -11.88 8.71
C LEU A 162 3.11 -12.72 9.65
N LYS A 163 1.82 -12.90 9.31
CA LYS A 163 0.84 -13.66 10.11
C LYS A 163 0.76 -13.17 11.56
N LEU A 164 0.81 -11.86 11.76
CA LEU A 164 0.76 -11.25 13.09
C LEU A 164 -0.69 -11.17 13.57
N ASP A 165 -0.89 -11.33 14.89
CA ASP A 165 -2.18 -11.06 15.51
C ASP A 165 -2.42 -9.54 15.57
N ASP A 166 -3.35 -9.08 14.73
CA ASP A 166 -3.72 -7.69 14.53
C ASP A 166 -5.06 -7.33 15.17
N THR A 167 -5.59 -8.18 16.07
CA THR A 167 -6.88 -7.96 16.73
C THR A 167 -6.97 -6.57 17.39
N ILE A 168 -5.86 -6.07 17.94
CA ILE A 168 -5.81 -4.74 18.57
C ILE A 168 -5.97 -3.57 17.57
N LEU A 169 -5.80 -3.84 16.27
CA LEU A 169 -5.93 -2.88 15.18
C LEU A 169 -7.34 -2.84 14.58
N LYS A 170 -8.26 -3.72 15.01
CA LYS A 170 -9.63 -3.83 14.45
C LYS A 170 -10.41 -2.51 14.40
N ARG A 171 -10.18 -1.59 15.35
CA ARG A 171 -10.86 -0.28 15.39
C ARG A 171 -9.96 0.88 14.97
N GLN A 172 -8.80 0.60 14.37
CA GLN A 172 -7.87 1.63 13.95
C GLN A 172 -8.33 2.27 12.64
N ARG A 173 -8.54 3.58 12.66
CA ARG A 173 -9.06 4.42 11.58
C ARG A 173 -8.32 4.29 10.24
N TYR A 174 -7.01 4.03 10.28
CA TYR A 174 -6.17 4.00 9.06
C TYR A 174 -5.83 2.59 8.58
N TYR A 175 -6.21 1.58 9.36
CA TYR A 175 -5.81 0.20 9.13
C TYR A 175 -6.97 -0.58 8.49
N PRO A 176 -6.79 -1.11 7.27
CA PRO A 176 -7.88 -1.80 6.57
C PRO A 176 -8.02 -3.24 7.08
N PHE A 177 -8.53 -3.40 8.31
CA PHE A 177 -8.65 -4.69 9.01
C PHE A 177 -9.49 -5.69 8.20
N ASP A 178 -10.61 -5.25 7.64
CA ASP A 178 -11.55 -6.13 6.94
C ASP A 178 -10.96 -6.73 5.66
N LEU A 179 -9.93 -6.11 5.08
CA LEU A 179 -9.24 -6.66 3.92
C LEU A 179 -8.34 -7.85 4.24
N ILE A 180 -7.96 -8.03 5.51
CA ILE A 180 -7.11 -9.14 5.95
C ILE A 180 -7.96 -10.33 6.39
N HIS A 181 -9.07 -10.06 7.06
CA HIS A 181 -9.95 -11.06 7.70
C HIS A 181 -11.18 -11.40 6.86
N GLN A 182 -11.01 -11.45 5.55
CA GLN A 182 -12.09 -11.82 4.63
C GLN A 182 -12.44 -13.30 4.86
N HIS A 183 -13.72 -13.58 5.08
CA HIS A 183 -14.29 -14.91 5.26
C HIS A 183 -15.28 -15.23 4.14
#